data_AF-A0A2N6A6C1-F1
#
_entry.id   AF-A0A2N6A6C1-F1
#
_cell.length_a   1.000
_cell.length_b   1.000
_cell.length_c   1.000
_cell.angle_alpha   90.00
_cell.angle_beta   90.00
_cell.angle_gamma   90.00
#
_symmetry.space_group_name_H-M   'P 1'
#
loop_
_entity.id
_entity.type
_entity.pdbx_description
1 polymer ?
#
loop_
_entity_poly.entity_id
_entity_poly.type
_entity_poly.pdbx_seq_one_letter_code
_entity_poly.pdbx_strand_id
1 'polypeptide(L)'
;VIPEQQTEQELKDAIDKLENSKDDVPIEVACTTDSDCACGVSTMTGECFYGNNAFVDLQTKCTDFCNGIGGNLEIKCMKDTCVQVNVTQ
;
A
#
# COMPACT_ATOMS: atom_id res chain seq x y z
N VAL A 1 3.67 -16.60 -50.96
CA VAL A 1 4.60 -16.09 -49.93
C VAL A 1 3.72 -15.56 -48.82
N ILE A 2 3.66 -16.27 -47.69
CA ILE A 2 2.79 -15.95 -46.56
C ILE A 2 3.52 -14.86 -45.75
N PRO A 3 2.92 -13.69 -45.47
CA PRO A 3 3.62 -12.66 -44.72
C PRO A 3 3.69 -13.07 -43.23
N GLU A 4 4.86 -13.49 -42.80
CA GLU A 4 5.22 -13.88 -41.41
C GLU A 4 5.24 -12.70 -40.40
N GLN A 5 4.66 -11.53 -40.72
CA GLN A 5 4.93 -10.30 -39.97
C GLN A 5 3.81 -9.81 -39.03
N GLN A 6 2.73 -10.58 -38.83
CA GLN A 6 1.57 -10.10 -38.05
C GLN A 6 1.47 -10.62 -36.61
N THR A 7 2.36 -11.51 -36.14
CA THR A 7 2.17 -12.21 -34.86
C THR A 7 2.93 -11.60 -33.67
N GLU A 8 4.03 -10.88 -33.90
CA GLU A 8 4.90 -10.39 -32.81
C GLU A 8 4.36 -9.14 -32.09
N GLN A 9 3.58 -8.30 -32.79
CA GLN A 9 3.05 -7.07 -32.21
C GLN A 9 1.89 -7.34 -31.24
N GLU A 10 1.04 -8.33 -31.53
CA GLU A 10 -0.08 -8.71 -30.66
C GLU A 10 0.40 -9.42 -29.38
N LEU A 11 1.53 -10.12 -29.42
CA LEU A 11 2.14 -10.75 -28.24
C LEU A 11 2.70 -9.72 -27.26
N LYS A 12 3.30 -8.62 -27.77
CA LYS A 12 3.78 -7.52 -26.92
C LYS A 12 2.65 -6.76 -26.23
N ASP A 13 1.54 -6.52 -26.93
CA ASP A 13 0.36 -5.83 -26.37
C ASP A 13 -0.37 -6.67 -25.30
N ALA A 14 -0.27 -8.00 -25.39
CA ALA A 14 -0.80 -8.92 -24.37
C ALA A 14 0.09 -9.00 -23.11
N ILE A 15 1.42 -8.85 -23.25
CA ILE A 15 2.37 -8.87 -22.13
C ILE A 15 2.29 -7.55 -21.33
N ASP A 16 2.18 -6.40 -22.00
CA ASP A 16 2.03 -5.08 -21.35
C ASP A 16 0.77 -5.01 -20.44
N LYS A 17 -0.31 -5.71 -20.84
CA LYS A 17 -1.54 -5.83 -20.04
C LYS A 17 -1.40 -6.69 -18.79
N LEU A 18 -0.44 -7.62 -18.74
CA LEU A 18 -0.17 -8.46 -17.57
C LEU A 18 0.86 -7.83 -16.63
N GLU A 19 1.79 -7.05 -17.16
CA GLU A 19 2.82 -6.35 -16.37
C GLU A 19 2.29 -5.08 -15.69
N ASN A 20 1.25 -4.43 -16.25
CA ASN A 20 0.57 -3.28 -15.66
C ASN A 20 -0.45 -3.62 -14.54
N SER A 21 -0.47 -4.86 -14.05
CA SER A 21 -1.30 -5.30 -12.90
C SER A 21 -0.46 -5.71 -11.69
N LYS A 22 0.73 -5.13 -11.55
CA LYS A 22 1.39 -5.02 -10.25
C LYS A 22 1.48 -3.54 -9.95
N ASP A 23 0.43 -3.00 -9.36
CA ASP A 23 0.47 -1.70 -8.71
C ASP A 23 1.79 -1.62 -7.93
N ASP A 24 2.64 -0.65 -8.29
CA ASP A 24 3.85 -0.29 -7.54
C ASP A 24 3.38 0.29 -6.21
N VAL A 25 2.92 -0.58 -5.30
CA VAL A 25 2.55 -0.20 -3.95
C VAL A 25 3.87 0.12 -3.24
N PRO A 26 4.07 1.37 -2.77
CA PRO A 26 5.30 1.73 -2.09
C PRO A 26 5.52 0.80 -0.90
N ILE A 27 6.74 0.28 -0.74
CA ILE A 27 7.08 -0.69 0.32
C ILE A 27 6.77 -0.19 1.73
N GLU A 28 6.78 1.13 1.92
CA GLU A 28 6.46 1.81 3.18
C GLU A 28 4.99 1.70 3.57
N VAL A 29 4.08 1.45 2.61
CA VAL A 29 2.65 1.22 2.86
C VAL A 29 2.21 -0.19 2.48
N ALA A 30 3.10 -1.01 1.92
CA ALA A 30 2.77 -2.37 1.52
C ALA A 30 2.52 -3.29 2.74
N CYS A 31 1.56 -4.20 2.62
CA CYS A 31 1.21 -5.13 3.70
C CYS A 31 0.72 -6.47 3.13
N THR A 32 0.80 -7.53 3.93
CA THR A 32 0.17 -8.83 3.63
C THR A 32 -1.02 -9.09 4.56
N THR A 33 -0.95 -8.58 5.79
CA THR A 33 -1.93 -8.74 6.85
C THR A 33 -2.09 -7.43 7.63
N ASP A 34 -3.19 -7.29 8.38
CA ASP A 34 -3.43 -6.11 9.22
C ASP A 34 -2.31 -5.87 10.24
N SER A 35 -1.66 -6.94 10.71
CA SER A 35 -0.53 -6.88 11.65
C SER A 35 0.74 -6.28 11.04
N ASP A 36 0.84 -6.25 9.72
CA ASP A 36 1.94 -5.56 9.03
C ASP A 36 1.75 -4.05 9.08
N CYS A 37 0.54 -3.57 9.32
CA CYS A 37 0.24 -2.16 9.38
C CYS A 37 0.40 -1.60 10.80
N ALA A 38 1.05 -0.45 10.87
CA ALA A 38 1.33 0.29 12.09
C ALA A 38 0.98 1.77 11.89
N CYS A 39 0.81 2.47 13.01
CA CYS A 39 0.69 3.92 13.02
C CYS A 39 1.54 4.51 14.13
N GLY A 40 2.25 5.59 13.81
CA GLY A 40 3.25 6.21 14.67
C GLY A 40 3.99 7.28 13.88
N VAL A 41 5.30 7.29 13.98
CA VAL A 41 6.16 8.24 13.25
C VAL A 41 6.94 7.51 12.16
N SER A 42 7.03 8.09 10.97
CA SER A 42 7.88 7.56 9.90
C SER A 42 9.34 7.57 10.35
N THR A 43 10.02 6.43 10.25
CA THR A 43 11.45 6.33 10.53
C THR A 43 12.31 7.09 9.50
N MET A 44 11.72 7.49 8.37
CA MET A 44 12.39 8.22 7.30
C MET A 44 12.22 9.73 7.42
N THR A 45 11.00 10.22 7.67
CA THR A 45 10.70 11.67 7.69
C THR A 45 10.61 12.25 9.10
N GLY A 46 10.37 11.43 10.12
CA GLY A 46 10.10 11.90 11.49
C GLY A 46 8.71 12.51 11.68
N GLU A 47 7.81 12.37 10.70
CA GLU A 47 6.43 12.87 10.75
C GLU A 47 5.43 11.75 11.10
N CYS A 48 4.24 12.12 11.59
CA CYS A 48 3.19 11.13 11.84
C CYS A 48 2.77 10.42 10.54
N PHE A 49 2.80 9.09 10.57
CA PHE A 49 2.64 8.24 9.40
C PHE A 49 1.96 6.91 9.78
N TYR A 50 1.25 6.32 8.83
CA TYR A 50 0.74 4.95 8.92
C TYR A 50 1.24 4.16 7.71
N GLY A 51 1.58 2.91 7.92
CA GLY A 51 2.17 2.08 6.87
C GLY A 51 2.71 0.77 7.43
N ASN A 52 3.60 0.15 6.68
CA ASN A 52 4.28 -1.06 7.10
C ASN A 52 5.07 -0.82 8.39
N ASN A 53 4.93 -1.73 9.36
CA ASN A 53 5.52 -1.64 10.70
C ASN A 53 7.06 -1.50 10.69
N ALA A 54 7.74 -1.95 9.63
CA ALA A 54 9.18 -1.78 9.49
C ALA A 54 9.61 -0.32 9.29
N PHE A 55 8.69 0.55 8.85
CA PHE A 55 8.94 1.96 8.54
C PHE A 55 8.29 2.91 9.55
N VAL A 56 7.68 2.36 10.61
CA VAL A 56 6.95 3.12 11.62
C VAL A 56 7.60 2.94 12.99
N ASP A 57 8.00 4.03 13.62
CA ASP A 57 8.33 4.07 15.04
C ASP A 57 7.04 4.04 15.89
N LEU A 58 6.84 2.92 16.57
CA LEU A 58 5.71 2.66 17.47
C LEU A 58 5.88 3.27 18.86
N GLN A 59 7.08 3.72 19.24
CA GLN A 59 7.31 4.33 20.56
C GLN A 59 6.74 5.76 20.62
N THR A 60 6.76 6.46 19.49
CA THR A 60 6.28 7.83 19.40
C THR A 60 4.78 7.86 19.12
N LYS A 61 4.01 8.50 20.00
CA LYS A 61 2.54 8.49 19.94
C LYS A 61 2.01 9.58 19.00
N CYS A 62 1.37 9.18 17.91
CA CYS A 62 0.60 10.02 17.00
C CYS A 62 -0.92 9.80 17.18
N THR A 63 -1.43 9.89 18.41
CA THR A 63 -2.79 9.45 18.76
C THR A 63 -3.89 10.11 17.93
N ASP A 64 -3.83 11.43 17.72
CA ASP A 64 -4.82 12.15 16.92
C ASP A 64 -4.82 11.72 15.46
N PHE A 65 -3.65 11.39 14.90
CA PHE A 65 -3.52 10.93 13.52
C PHE A 65 -3.95 9.46 13.37
N CYS A 66 -3.54 8.60 14.29
CA CYS A 66 -3.79 7.16 14.22
C CYS A 66 -5.24 6.80 14.47
N ASN A 67 -5.84 7.38 15.51
CA ASN A 67 -7.18 7.00 15.98
C ASN A 67 -8.23 8.05 15.61
N GLY A 68 -7.80 9.23 15.16
CA GLY A 68 -8.67 10.39 15.01
C GLY A 68 -9.07 10.97 16.37
N ILE A 69 -9.47 12.24 16.38
CA ILE A 69 -9.97 12.92 17.60
C ILE A 69 -11.16 12.15 18.22
N GLY A 70 -11.96 11.47 17.39
CA GLY A 70 -13.11 10.68 17.82
C GLY A 70 -12.81 9.22 18.19
N GLY A 71 -11.57 8.73 18.03
CA GLY A 71 -11.24 7.33 18.29
C GLY A 71 -11.88 6.32 17.34
N ASN A 72 -12.30 6.76 16.15
CA ASN A 72 -13.04 5.95 15.18
C ASN A 72 -12.18 5.54 13.97
N LEU A 73 -10.86 5.72 14.02
CA LEU A 73 -9.96 5.33 12.93
C LEU A 73 -9.18 4.08 13.32
N GLU A 74 -9.03 3.17 12.36
CA GLU A 74 -8.25 1.95 12.46
C GLU A 74 -7.42 1.79 11.18
N ILE A 75 -6.19 1.26 11.30
CA ILE A 75 -5.36 0.95 10.12
C ILE A 75 -5.56 -0.52 9.76
N LYS A 76 -5.83 -0.80 8.49
CA LYS A 76 -6.01 -2.15 7.94
C LYS A 76 -5.20 -2.37 6.69
N CYS A 77 -4.91 -3.63 6.42
CA CYS A 77 -4.35 -4.05 5.15
C CYS A 77 -5.47 -4.35 4.15
N MET A 78 -5.57 -3.55 3.09
CA MET A 78 -6.54 -3.75 2.02
C MET A 78 -5.86 -3.67 0.66
N LYS A 79 -6.00 -4.72 -0.15
CA LYS A 79 -5.35 -4.83 -1.47
C LYS A 79 -3.83 -4.55 -1.36
N ASP A 80 -3.20 -5.29 -0.44
CA ASP A 80 -1.75 -5.23 -0.20
C ASP A 80 -1.22 -3.84 0.23
N THR A 81 -2.12 -2.93 0.65
CA THR A 81 -1.78 -1.56 1.09
C THR A 81 -2.40 -1.25 2.45
N CYS A 82 -1.61 -0.65 3.34
CA CYS A 82 -2.09 -0.12 4.61
C CYS A 82 -2.96 1.11 4.36
N VAL A 83 -4.21 1.03 4.79
CA VAL A 83 -5.22 2.08 4.65
C VAL A 83 -5.82 2.41 6.01
N GLN A 84 -6.15 3.69 6.21
CA GLN A 84 -6.91 4.13 7.36
C GLN A 84 -8.41 4.04 7.05
N VAL A 85 -9.16 3.35 7.89
CA VAL A 85 -10.60 3.17 7.76
C VAL A 85 -11.33 3.68 8.99
N ASN A 86 -12.57 4.12 8.78
CA ASN A 86 -13.45 4.50 9.87
C ASN A 86 -14.17 3.26 10.41
N VAL A 87 -13.99 2.97 11.70
CA VAL A 87 -14.76 1.97 12.43
C VAL A 87 -15.94 2.67 13.09
N THR A 88 -17.11 2.58 12.45
CA THR A 88 -18.36 2.99 13.11
C THR A 88 -18.66 1.95 14.19
N GLN A 89 -18.63 2.36 15.46
CA GLN A 89 -19.09 1.54 16.59
C GLN A 89 -20.60 1.34 16.56
#